data_AF-A0AAU6ZZ84-F1
#
_entry.id   AF-A0AAU6ZZ84-F1
#
_cell.length_a   1.000
_cell.length_b   1.000
_cell.length_c   1.000
_cell.angle_alpha   90.00
_cell.angle_beta   90.00
_cell.angle_gamma   90.00
#
_symmetry.space_group_name_H-M   'P 1'
#
loop_
_entity.id
_entity.type
_entity.pdbx_description
1 polymer ?
#
loop_
_entity_poly.entity_id
_entity_poly.type
_entity_poly.pdbx_seq_one_letter_code
_entity_poly.pdbx_strand_id
1 'polypeptide(L)'
;MIVYSARKWCRLALAGNPTVLLLLFVPDEEVVLRDAAGCELADNADRFVSVLAAERFLGYLRAQRDAMVGVRGAKTNRPELVAVHGYDTKFATHALRLGMQGVELLATGRMTLPVPAEDREFLRAIRRGEVAEADVLQAIGRAEAELIRLAGASSVPAAPDYAWVDGWLHRAHLSYWGSSLAAGRRIG
;
A
#
# COMPACT_ATOMS: atom_id res chain seq x y z
N MET A 1 6.87 14.43 5.45
CA MET A 1 7.43 14.10 4.13
C MET A 1 8.29 12.85 4.29
N ILE A 2 8.02 11.77 3.56
CA ILE A 2 8.85 10.56 3.56
C ILE A 2 9.59 10.53 2.24
N VAL A 3 10.93 10.48 2.29
CA VAL A 3 11.79 10.41 1.11
C VAL A 3 12.51 9.06 1.12
N TYR A 4 12.46 8.36 0.00
CA TYR A 4 13.20 7.12 -0.22
C TYR A 4 14.17 7.32 -1.39
N SER A 5 15.34 6.70 -1.33
CA SER A 5 16.11 6.47 -2.54
C SER A 5 15.36 5.51 -3.46
N ALA A 6 15.48 5.67 -4.78
CA ALA A 6 14.82 4.82 -5.77
C ALA A 6 15.06 3.32 -5.48
N ARG A 7 16.32 2.94 -5.23
CA ARG A 7 16.69 1.56 -4.86
C ARG A 7 15.94 1.04 -3.62
N LYS A 8 15.87 1.85 -2.55
CA LYS A 8 15.19 1.46 -1.31
C LYS A 8 13.69 1.32 -1.55
N TRP A 9 13.10 2.23 -2.33
CA TRP A 9 11.70 2.20 -2.68
C TRP A 9 11.36 0.96 -3.51
N CYS A 10 12.09 0.68 -4.60
CA CYS A 10 11.89 -0.49 -5.45
C CYS A 10 11.97 -1.79 -4.66
N ARG A 11 12.95 -1.92 -3.76
CA ARG A 11 13.06 -3.11 -2.89
C ARG A 11 11.82 -3.31 -2.00
N LEU A 12 11.25 -2.23 -1.46
CA LEU A 12 10.03 -2.31 -0.66
C LEU A 12 8.80 -2.62 -1.51
N ALA A 13 8.71 -2.04 -2.71
CA ALA A 13 7.62 -2.26 -3.65
C ALA A 13 7.62 -3.71 -4.19
N LEU A 14 8.78 -4.23 -4.60
CA LEU A 14 8.97 -5.64 -5.01
C LEU A 14 8.62 -6.63 -3.89
N ALA A 15 8.89 -6.26 -2.64
CA ALA A 15 8.49 -7.04 -1.48
C ALA A 15 6.99 -6.92 -1.16
N GLY A 16 6.22 -6.18 -1.94
CA GLY A 16 4.78 -6.04 -1.79
C GLY A 16 4.34 -5.14 -0.65
N ASN A 17 5.17 -4.18 -0.23
CA ASN A 17 4.82 -3.31 0.89
C ASN A 17 3.60 -2.41 0.55
N PRO A 18 2.50 -2.48 1.33
CA PRO A 18 1.25 -1.80 0.99
C PRO A 18 1.36 -0.29 0.88
N THR A 19 2.26 0.35 1.63
CA THR A 19 2.33 1.82 1.66
C THR A 19 3.06 2.38 0.46
N VAL A 20 4.17 1.75 0.07
CA VAL A 20 4.95 2.22 -1.09
C VAL A 20 4.29 1.87 -2.41
N LEU A 21 3.59 0.73 -2.50
CA LEU A 21 2.87 0.34 -3.71
C LEU A 21 1.79 1.34 -4.11
N LEU A 22 1.16 2.05 -3.15
CA LEU A 22 0.14 3.06 -3.45
C LEU A 22 0.61 4.09 -4.49
N LEU A 23 1.90 4.47 -4.45
CA LEU A 23 2.45 5.49 -5.35
C LEU A 23 2.33 5.11 -6.83
N LEU A 24 2.30 3.81 -7.15
CA LEU A 24 2.14 3.31 -8.52
C LEU A 24 0.71 3.48 -9.06
N PHE A 25 -0.28 3.68 -8.18
CA PHE A 25 -1.69 3.70 -8.52
C PHE A 25 -2.38 5.02 -8.19
N VAL A 26 -1.60 6.06 -7.84
CA VAL A 26 -2.16 7.40 -7.58
C VAL A 26 -2.64 8.00 -8.91
N PRO A 27 -3.91 8.44 -9.01
CA PRO A 27 -4.44 9.12 -10.18
C PRO A 27 -3.64 10.38 -10.51
N ASP A 28 -3.58 10.73 -11.80
CA ASP A 28 -2.77 11.86 -12.27
C ASP A 28 -3.24 13.20 -11.69
N GLU A 29 -4.54 13.36 -11.45
CA GLU A 29 -5.11 14.56 -10.82
C GLU A 29 -4.66 14.80 -9.37
N GLU A 30 -4.20 13.75 -8.67
CA GLU A 30 -3.69 13.82 -7.30
C GLU A 30 -2.15 14.00 -7.25
N VAL A 31 -1.50 14.10 -8.42
CA VAL A 31 -0.04 14.13 -8.54
C VAL A 31 0.44 15.52 -8.92
N VAL A 32 1.13 16.18 -7.97
CA VAL A 32 1.66 17.53 -8.18
C VAL A 32 2.76 17.57 -9.25
N LEU A 33 3.64 16.56 -9.26
CA LEU A 33 4.73 16.44 -10.22
C LEU A 33 5.10 14.97 -10.41
N ARG A 34 5.21 14.55 -11.67
CA ARG A 34 5.76 13.26 -12.09
C ARG A 34 6.70 13.51 -13.26
N ASP A 35 7.98 13.16 -13.09
CA ASP A 35 8.94 13.23 -14.18
C ASP A 35 8.86 11.98 -15.06
N ALA A 36 9.68 11.92 -16.12
CA ALA A 36 9.68 10.81 -17.06
C ALA A 36 9.96 9.45 -16.39
N ALA A 37 10.82 9.42 -15.36
CA ALA A 37 11.13 8.19 -14.64
C ALA A 37 9.94 7.73 -13.78
N GLY A 38 9.22 8.68 -13.16
CA GLY A 38 7.98 8.42 -12.44
C GLY A 38 6.84 7.94 -13.35
N CYS A 39 6.72 8.48 -14.57
CA CYS A 39 5.76 7.99 -15.56
C CYS A 39 6.05 6.54 -15.95
N GLU A 40 7.31 6.22 -16.27
CA GLU A 40 7.71 4.85 -16.63
C GLU A 40 7.39 3.85 -15.50
N LEU A 41 7.53 4.24 -14.23
CA LEU A 41 7.12 3.41 -13.09
C LEU A 41 5.61 3.19 -13.06
N ALA A 42 4.82 4.25 -13.13
CA ALA A 42 3.35 4.17 -13.02
C ALA A 42 2.75 3.35 -14.18
N ASP A 43 3.26 3.52 -15.40
CA ASP A 43 2.83 2.79 -16.60
C ASP A 43 3.15 1.29 -16.53
N ASN A 44 4.12 0.90 -15.69
CA ASN A 44 4.56 -0.47 -15.50
C ASN A 44 4.30 -0.97 -14.05
N ALA A 45 3.24 -0.46 -13.41
CA ALA A 45 2.88 -0.83 -12.05
C ALA A 45 2.72 -2.35 -11.86
N ASP A 46 2.22 -3.05 -12.90
CA ASP A 46 2.04 -4.51 -12.94
C ASP A 46 3.33 -5.28 -12.67
N ARG A 47 4.49 -4.72 -13.06
CA ARG A 47 5.82 -5.34 -12.85
C ARG A 47 6.19 -5.48 -11.37
N PHE A 48 5.59 -4.68 -10.49
CA PHE A 48 5.81 -4.75 -9.05
C PHE A 48 4.83 -5.68 -8.33
N VAL A 49 3.73 -6.06 -8.98
CA VAL A 49 2.64 -6.78 -8.33
C VAL A 49 2.86 -8.28 -8.40
N SER A 50 2.72 -8.94 -7.25
CA SER A 50 2.83 -10.40 -7.16
C SER A 50 2.12 -10.94 -5.93
N VAL A 51 1.98 -12.27 -5.89
CA VAL A 51 1.46 -13.01 -4.72
C VAL A 51 2.24 -12.71 -3.44
N LEU A 52 3.53 -12.33 -3.53
CA LEU A 52 4.36 -11.98 -2.38
C LEU A 52 3.79 -10.79 -1.56
N ALA A 53 2.97 -9.94 -2.19
CA ALA A 53 2.28 -8.87 -1.47
C ALA A 53 1.32 -9.40 -0.40
N ALA A 54 0.72 -10.58 -0.60
CA ALA A 54 -0.25 -11.16 0.32
C ALA A 54 0.28 -11.24 1.76
N GLU A 55 1.51 -11.73 1.94
CA GLU A 55 2.14 -11.85 3.27
C GLU A 55 2.29 -10.49 3.94
N ARG A 56 2.70 -9.45 3.20
CA ARG A 56 2.83 -8.09 3.76
C ARG A 56 1.47 -7.53 4.13
N PHE A 57 0.50 -7.58 3.23
CA PHE A 57 -0.85 -7.07 3.50
C PHE A 57 -1.46 -7.77 4.72
N LEU A 58 -1.35 -9.10 4.82
CA LEU A 58 -1.79 -9.87 5.99
C LEU A 58 -1.06 -9.47 7.26
N GLY A 59 0.27 -9.35 7.22
CA GLY A 59 1.08 -8.96 8.38
C GLY A 59 0.70 -7.57 8.90
N TYR A 60 0.55 -6.59 8.02
CA TYR A 60 0.11 -5.25 8.40
C TYR A 60 -1.34 -5.25 8.91
N LEU A 61 -2.27 -5.94 8.25
CA LEU A 61 -3.67 -6.04 8.69
C LEU A 61 -3.74 -6.62 10.11
N ARG A 62 -3.07 -7.75 10.36
CA ARG A 62 -3.04 -8.41 11.68
C ARG A 62 -2.45 -7.50 12.74
N ALA A 63 -1.34 -6.84 12.45
CA ALA A 63 -0.73 -5.90 13.39
C ALA A 63 -1.67 -4.73 13.76
N GLN A 64 -2.43 -4.20 12.78
CA GLN A 64 -3.42 -3.14 13.04
C GLN A 64 -4.61 -3.69 13.84
N ARG A 65 -5.12 -4.88 13.52
CA ARG A 65 -6.18 -5.56 14.28
C ARG A 65 -5.76 -5.82 15.72
N ASP A 66 -4.57 -6.36 15.95
CA ASP A 66 -4.07 -6.69 17.28
C ASP A 66 -3.85 -5.42 18.12
N ALA A 67 -3.42 -4.33 17.48
CA ALA A 67 -3.33 -3.00 18.11
C ALA A 67 -4.71 -2.36 18.36
N MET A 68 -5.72 -2.65 17.55
CA MET A 68 -7.09 -2.21 17.77
C MET A 68 -7.67 -2.81 19.06
N VAL A 69 -7.46 -4.10 19.30
CA VAL A 69 -8.02 -4.84 20.47
C VAL A 69 -7.10 -4.86 21.70
N GLY A 70 -5.90 -4.30 21.60
CA GLY A 70 -4.95 -4.22 22.72
C GLY A 70 -4.34 -5.55 23.17
N VAL A 71 -4.08 -6.46 22.23
CA VAL A 71 -3.30 -7.68 22.51
C VAL A 71 -1.92 -7.30 23.06
N ARG A 72 -1.47 -7.99 24.12
CA ARG A 72 -0.22 -7.70 24.84
C ARG A 72 0.98 -7.57 23.89
N GLY A 73 1.68 -6.44 23.96
CA GLY A 73 2.84 -6.13 23.11
C GLY A 73 2.51 -5.31 21.86
N ALA A 74 1.23 -5.20 21.48
CA ALA A 74 0.77 -4.25 20.47
C ALA A 74 0.71 -2.84 21.08
N LYS A 75 1.32 -1.85 20.41
CA LYS A 75 1.26 -0.44 20.84
C LYS A 75 -0.13 0.12 20.60
N THR A 76 -1.01 0.05 21.60
CA THR A 76 -2.24 0.85 21.60
C THR A 76 -1.87 2.27 22.02
N ASN A 77 -1.82 3.19 21.06
CA ASN A 77 -1.31 4.54 21.28
C ASN A 77 -2.43 5.57 21.51
N ARG A 78 -3.68 5.14 21.75
CA ARG A 78 -4.86 6.03 21.72
C ARG A 78 -5.95 5.66 22.74
N PRO A 79 -5.64 5.71 24.05
CA PRO A 79 -6.64 5.44 25.10
C PRO A 79 -7.87 6.35 24.99
N GLU A 80 -7.72 7.56 24.45
CA GLU A 80 -8.81 8.50 24.21
C GLU A 80 -9.86 7.97 23.24
N LEU A 81 -9.48 7.25 22.18
CA LEU A 81 -10.43 6.70 21.22
C LEU A 81 -11.17 5.49 21.81
N VAL A 82 -10.45 4.65 22.55
CA VAL A 82 -11.02 3.50 23.25
C VAL A 82 -12.05 3.97 24.29
N ALA A 83 -11.74 5.04 25.04
CA ALA A 83 -12.66 5.60 26.02
C ALA A 83 -13.96 6.14 25.40
N VAL A 84 -13.91 6.69 24.19
CA VAL A 84 -15.08 7.29 23.51
C VAL A 84 -15.89 6.24 22.72
N HIS A 85 -15.21 5.32 22.04
CA HIS A 85 -15.84 4.43 21.05
C HIS A 85 -15.76 2.94 21.40
N GLY A 86 -15.11 2.57 22.50
CA GLY A 86 -14.90 1.18 22.92
C GLY A 86 -13.67 0.51 22.32
N TYR A 87 -13.12 1.02 21.20
CA TYR A 87 -11.94 0.49 20.51
C TYR A 87 -11.16 1.58 19.74
N ASP A 88 -9.94 1.30 19.29
CA ASP A 88 -9.17 2.26 18.47
C ASP A 88 -9.70 2.29 17.02
N THR A 89 -10.62 3.22 16.76
CA THR A 89 -11.28 3.42 15.45
C THR A 89 -10.28 3.72 14.32
N LYS A 90 -9.10 4.26 14.63
CA LYS A 90 -8.06 4.53 13.64
C LYS A 90 -7.35 3.24 13.23
N PHE A 91 -6.96 2.39 14.18
CA PHE A 91 -6.38 1.09 13.86
C PHE A 91 -7.37 0.18 13.14
N ALA A 92 -8.65 0.18 13.55
CA ALA A 92 -9.74 -0.46 12.84
C ALA A 92 -9.81 -0.06 11.35
N THR A 93 -9.89 1.25 11.10
CA THR A 93 -9.96 1.81 9.74
C THR A 93 -8.73 1.41 8.91
N HIS A 94 -7.54 1.44 9.50
CA HIS A 94 -6.31 1.05 8.81
C HIS A 94 -6.27 -0.45 8.49
N ALA A 95 -6.68 -1.32 9.41
CA ALA A 95 -6.73 -2.76 9.21
C ALA A 95 -7.64 -3.13 8.04
N LEU A 96 -8.88 -2.62 8.05
CA LEU A 96 -9.85 -2.94 7.01
C LEU A 96 -9.44 -2.38 5.65
N ARG A 97 -8.95 -1.14 5.59
CA ARG A 97 -8.44 -0.55 4.34
C ARG A 97 -7.31 -1.39 3.73
N LEU A 98 -6.39 -1.89 4.56
CA LEU A 98 -5.33 -2.79 4.09
C LEU A 98 -5.93 -4.09 3.52
N GLY A 99 -6.92 -4.67 4.20
CA GLY A 99 -7.64 -5.85 3.72
C GLY A 99 -8.24 -5.63 2.34
N MET A 100 -9.07 -4.59 2.19
CA MET A 100 -9.73 -4.24 0.93
C MET A 100 -8.73 -4.02 -0.21
N GLN A 101 -7.70 -3.21 0.02
CA GLN A 101 -6.69 -2.91 -1.00
C GLN A 101 -5.86 -4.14 -1.38
N GLY A 102 -5.52 -4.99 -0.41
CA GLY A 102 -4.78 -6.21 -0.71
C GLY A 102 -5.61 -7.23 -1.48
N VAL A 103 -6.91 -7.35 -1.17
CA VAL A 103 -7.85 -8.20 -1.92
C VAL A 103 -7.95 -7.71 -3.36
N GLU A 104 -8.17 -6.41 -3.58
CA GLU A 104 -8.22 -5.83 -4.92
C GLU A 104 -6.91 -6.07 -5.69
N LEU A 105 -5.76 -5.84 -5.04
CA LEU A 105 -4.45 -6.02 -5.64
C LEU A 105 -4.21 -7.46 -6.08
N LEU A 106 -4.53 -8.45 -5.23
CA LEU A 106 -4.33 -9.86 -5.55
C LEU A 106 -5.37 -10.39 -6.55
N ALA A 107 -6.57 -9.82 -6.57
CA ALA A 107 -7.62 -10.24 -7.50
C ALA A 107 -7.44 -9.65 -8.91
N THR A 108 -6.88 -8.44 -9.02
CA THR A 108 -6.90 -7.66 -10.28
C THR A 108 -5.54 -7.19 -10.75
N GLY A 109 -4.52 -7.22 -9.88
CA GLY A 109 -3.24 -6.58 -10.15
C GLY A 109 -3.22 -5.06 -9.98
N ARG A 110 -4.31 -4.44 -9.50
CA ARG A 110 -4.44 -2.98 -9.34
C ARG A 110 -4.98 -2.59 -7.96
N MET A 111 -4.76 -1.34 -7.58
CA MET A 111 -5.44 -0.71 -6.44
C MET A 111 -6.15 0.55 -6.90
N THR A 112 -7.42 0.69 -6.57
CA THR A 112 -8.20 1.89 -6.89
C THR A 112 -7.98 2.94 -5.80
N LEU A 113 -7.49 4.11 -6.23
CA LEU A 113 -7.27 5.26 -5.36
C LEU A 113 -8.01 6.48 -5.91
N PRO A 114 -8.65 7.29 -5.05
CA PRO A 114 -8.92 7.00 -3.65
C PRO A 114 -9.93 5.83 -3.51
N VAL A 115 -9.93 5.13 -2.36
CA VAL A 115 -10.77 3.93 -2.10
C VAL A 115 -12.20 4.12 -2.62
N PRO A 116 -12.81 3.14 -3.32
CA PRO A 116 -14.15 3.27 -3.90
C PRO A 116 -15.20 3.83 -2.92
N ALA A 117 -16.19 4.55 -3.44
CA ALA A 117 -17.11 5.36 -2.62
C ALA A 117 -17.84 4.52 -1.55
N GLU A 118 -18.31 3.33 -1.90
CA GLU A 118 -18.98 2.39 -0.99
C GLU A 118 -18.10 1.99 0.20
N ASP A 119 -16.88 1.54 -0.08
CA ASP A 119 -15.89 1.17 0.93
C ASP A 119 -15.45 2.38 1.75
N ARG A 120 -15.28 3.53 1.10
CA ARG A 120 -14.86 4.77 1.75
C ARG A 120 -15.87 5.26 2.77
N GLU A 121 -17.16 5.19 2.48
CA GLU A 121 -18.21 5.56 3.44
C GLU A 121 -18.23 4.61 4.64
N PHE A 122 -18.06 3.31 4.41
CA PHE A 122 -17.94 2.35 5.52
C PHE A 122 -16.71 2.61 6.40
N LEU A 123 -15.54 2.85 5.79
CA LEU A 123 -14.31 3.22 6.51
C LEU A 123 -14.48 4.54 7.30
N ARG A 124 -15.24 5.50 6.77
CA ARG A 124 -15.55 6.76 7.46
C ARG A 124 -16.48 6.55 8.65
N ALA A 125 -17.50 5.69 8.52
CA ALA A 125 -18.40 5.33 9.62
C ALA A 125 -17.63 4.66 10.78
N ILE A 126 -16.72 3.73 10.46
CA ILE A 126 -15.79 3.14 11.44
C ILE A 126 -14.96 4.23 12.11
N ARG A 127 -14.42 5.16 11.33
CA ARG A 127 -13.57 6.23 11.86
C ARG A 127 -14.32 7.18 12.80
N ARG A 128 -15.63 7.37 12.60
CA ARG A 128 -16.52 8.15 13.49
C ARG A 128 -17.02 7.34 14.69
N GLY A 129 -16.75 6.03 14.74
CA GLY A 129 -17.20 5.12 15.80
C GLY A 129 -18.68 4.77 15.71
N GLU A 130 -19.26 4.84 14.51
CA GLU A 130 -20.67 4.54 14.24
C GLU A 130 -20.94 3.04 14.03
N VAL A 131 -19.89 2.23 13.92
CA VAL A 131 -19.95 0.79 13.67
C VAL A 131 -19.50 0.06 14.94
N ALA A 132 -20.23 -0.99 15.34
CA ALA A 132 -19.87 -1.76 16.52
C ALA A 132 -18.54 -2.51 16.29
N GLU A 133 -17.73 -2.64 17.35
CA GLU A 133 -16.42 -3.31 17.30
C GLU A 133 -16.52 -4.73 16.69
N ALA A 134 -17.55 -5.48 17.06
CA ALA A 134 -17.78 -6.84 16.57
C ALA A 134 -17.97 -6.89 15.04
N ASP A 135 -18.70 -5.92 14.47
CA ASP A 135 -18.94 -5.84 13.03
C ASP A 135 -17.66 -5.44 12.29
N VAL A 136 -16.85 -4.56 12.87
CA VAL A 136 -15.53 -4.20 12.36
C VAL A 136 -14.60 -5.42 12.34
N LEU A 137 -14.52 -6.16 13.44
CA LEU A 137 -13.71 -7.38 13.54
C LEU A 137 -14.17 -8.44 12.53
N GLN A 138 -15.48 -8.59 12.34
CA GLN A 138 -16.04 -9.48 11.33
C GLN A 138 -15.62 -9.06 9.92
N ALA A 139 -15.70 -7.76 9.58
CA ALA A 139 -15.28 -7.24 8.28
C ALA A 139 -13.78 -7.45 8.04
N ILE A 140 -12.93 -7.17 9.04
CA ILE A 140 -11.48 -7.44 8.99
C ILE A 140 -11.23 -8.93 8.77
N GLY A 141 -11.92 -9.81 9.50
CA GLY A 141 -11.78 -11.26 9.39
C GLY A 141 -12.18 -11.78 8.00
N ARG A 142 -13.24 -11.23 7.39
CA ARG A 142 -13.62 -11.56 5.99
C ARG A 142 -12.52 -11.15 5.01
N ALA A 143 -12.00 -9.93 5.13
CA ALA A 143 -10.92 -9.46 4.26
C ALA A 143 -9.62 -10.27 4.45
N GLU A 144 -9.29 -10.65 5.69
CA GLU A 144 -8.16 -11.52 6.00
C GLU A 144 -8.31 -12.91 5.37
N ALA A 145 -9.48 -13.53 5.51
CA ALA A 145 -9.76 -14.84 4.90
C ALA A 145 -9.66 -14.78 3.38
N GLU A 146 -10.15 -13.70 2.77
CA GLU A 146 -10.08 -13.52 1.33
C GLU A 146 -8.64 -13.29 0.84
N LEU A 147 -7.82 -12.53 1.56
CA LEU A 147 -6.39 -12.41 1.29
C LEU A 147 -5.67 -13.76 1.33
N ILE A 148 -5.98 -14.61 2.31
CA ILE A 148 -5.41 -15.96 2.43
C ILE A 148 -5.85 -16.83 1.24
N ARG A 149 -7.14 -16.77 0.87
CA ARG A 149 -7.67 -17.51 -0.27
C ARG A 149 -6.99 -17.09 -1.57
N LEU A 150 -6.89 -15.79 -1.82
CA LEU A 150 -6.23 -15.23 -3.01
C LEU A 150 -4.74 -15.52 -3.02
N ALA A 151 -4.05 -15.55 -1.88
CA ALA A 151 -2.64 -15.96 -1.84
C ALA A 151 -2.39 -17.35 -2.45
N GLY A 152 -3.36 -18.28 -2.32
CA GLY A 152 -3.29 -19.63 -2.90
C GLY A 152 -3.88 -19.77 -4.31
N ALA A 153 -4.66 -18.80 -4.79
CA ALA A 153 -5.41 -18.89 -6.05
C ALA A 153 -5.43 -17.55 -6.81
N SER A 154 -4.34 -16.80 -6.75
CA SER A 154 -4.25 -15.43 -7.26
C SER A 154 -4.26 -15.39 -8.79
N SER A 155 -4.76 -14.29 -9.36
CA SER A 155 -4.63 -13.98 -10.78
C SER A 155 -3.32 -13.27 -11.12
N VAL A 156 -2.60 -12.73 -10.11
CA VAL A 156 -1.33 -12.03 -10.29
C VAL A 156 -0.12 -12.98 -10.28
N PRO A 157 1.02 -12.60 -10.88
CA PRO A 157 2.22 -13.45 -10.94
C PRO A 157 2.73 -13.90 -9.56
N ALA A 158 3.36 -15.07 -9.50
CA ALA A 158 3.95 -15.60 -8.26
C ALA A 158 5.10 -14.72 -7.71
N ALA A 159 5.83 -14.05 -8.61
CA ALA A 159 6.94 -13.16 -8.29
C ALA A 159 6.87 -11.90 -9.16
N PRO A 160 7.37 -10.75 -8.66
CA PRO A 160 7.43 -9.53 -9.45
C PRO A 160 8.55 -9.62 -10.49
N ASP A 161 8.56 -8.69 -11.45
CA ASP A 161 9.57 -8.62 -12.50
C ASP A 161 10.85 -7.91 -12.00
N TYR A 162 11.69 -8.66 -11.32
CA TYR A 162 12.99 -8.18 -10.81
C TYR A 162 13.88 -7.64 -11.94
N ALA A 163 13.91 -8.32 -13.09
CA ALA A 163 14.79 -7.96 -14.20
C ALA A 163 14.41 -6.60 -14.80
N TRP A 164 13.10 -6.35 -14.96
CA TRP A 164 12.61 -5.06 -15.42
C TRP A 164 12.95 -3.94 -14.43
N VAL A 165 12.72 -4.17 -13.12
CA VAL A 165 12.97 -3.16 -12.08
C VAL A 165 14.46 -2.83 -11.96
N ASP A 166 15.34 -3.82 -12.05
CA ASP A 166 16.80 -3.60 -12.05
C ASP A 166 17.23 -2.82 -13.29
N GLY A 167 16.67 -3.14 -14.45
CA GLY A 167 16.90 -2.40 -15.69
C GLY A 167 16.43 -0.95 -15.59
N TRP A 168 15.25 -0.72 -15.01
CA TRP A 168 14.71 0.63 -14.76
C TRP A 168 15.63 1.43 -13.84
N LEU A 169 16.07 0.86 -12.71
CA LEU A 169 17.00 1.51 -11.79
C LEU A 169 18.30 1.95 -12.48
N HIS A 170 18.84 1.09 -13.35
CA HIS A 170 20.05 1.40 -14.12
C HIS A 170 19.82 2.57 -15.10
N ARG A 171 18.75 2.52 -15.91
CA ARG A 171 18.42 3.58 -16.88
C ARG A 171 18.12 4.91 -16.21
N ALA A 172 17.31 4.90 -15.14
CA ALA A 172 16.96 6.10 -14.39
C ALA A 172 18.20 6.77 -13.78
N HIS A 173 19.12 5.97 -13.24
CA HIS A 173 20.38 6.48 -12.70
C HIS A 173 21.26 7.13 -13.78
N LEU A 174 21.45 6.45 -14.92
CA LEU A 174 22.24 7.00 -16.03
C LEU A 174 21.62 8.27 -16.62
N SER A 175 20.30 8.31 -16.78
CA SER A 175 19.58 9.49 -17.30
C SER A 175 19.76 10.71 -16.39
N TYR A 176 19.63 10.51 -15.07
CA TYR A 176 19.81 11.58 -14.08
C TYR A 176 21.22 12.19 -14.15
N TRP A 177 22.26 11.35 -14.16
CA TRP A 177 23.65 11.83 -14.21
C TRP A 177 24.07 12.33 -15.59
N GLY A 178 23.59 11.72 -16.67
CA GLY A 178 23.82 12.20 -18.04
C GLY A 178 23.26 13.61 -18.26
N SER A 179 22.05 13.86 -17.74
CA SER A 179 21.39 15.16 -17.78
C SER A 179 22.09 16.20 -16.88
N SER A 180 22.51 15.79 -15.67
CA SER A 180 23.25 16.63 -14.73
C SER A 180 24.62 17.08 -15.29
N LEU A 181 25.36 16.16 -15.92
CA LEU A 181 26.64 16.47 -16.58
C LEU A 181 26.46 17.36 -17.82
N ALA A 182 25.34 17.24 -18.54
CA ALA A 182 25.02 18.11 -19.66
C ALA A 182 24.57 19.53 -19.23
N ALA A 183 23.96 19.66 -18.05
CA ALA A 183 23.62 20.95 -17.45
C ALA A 183 24.86 21.69 -16.90
N GLY A 184 25.81 20.96 -16.28
CA GLY A 184 27.06 21.52 -15.78
C GLY A 184 28.04 22.00 -16.86
N ARG A 185 27.92 21.52 -18.11
CA ARG A 185 28.77 21.93 -19.24
C ARG A 185 28.30 23.19 -19.97
N ARG A 186 27.12 23.75 -19.66
CA ARG A 186 26.62 24.99 -20.30
C ARG A 186 26.96 26.28 -19.55
N ILE A 187 27.72 26.17 -18.46
CA ILE A 187 28.09 27.28 -17.56
C ILE A 187 29.61 27.52 -17.52
N GLY A 188 30.36 26.99 -18.49
CA GLY A 188 31.80 27.15 -18.63
C GLY A 188 32.20 27.72 -19.97
#